data_AF-A0AA88D5Q5-F1
#
_entry.id   AF-A0AA88D5Q5-F1
#
_cell.length_a   1.000
_cell.length_b   1.000
_cell.length_c   1.000
_cell.angle_alpha   90.00
_cell.angle_beta   90.00
_cell.angle_gamma   90.00
#
_symmetry.space_group_name_H-M   'P 1'
#
loop_
_entity.id
_entity.type
_entity.pdbx_description
1 polymer ?
#
loop_
_entity_poly.entity_id
_entity_poly.type
_entity_poly.pdbx_seq_one_letter_code
_entity_poly.pdbx_strand_id
1 'polypeptide(L)'
;MASFNQAAFCVSFLILFALVKVKPQSPVLKYHNGPLLKGNITANIVWYGKFTPIQRSILVDFLQSLGSHTKTHTPSVSSWWQTIGWYRGGPSTLVVGNQILDEKCSLGKKLLTTRQLVALASKGGGAKEARDGVINVVLTADDVAVEGFCSSRCGTHGSSTRSGSRNVAFAWVGNPVSQCPGQCAWPFHQPIYGPQTPPLVAPSGDVGVDGMVISLATVLAGTVTNPLGNGYFQGPADAPLESVSACAGIFGKGAYPGYPGEVLVDKTTGASYNAVGVNGRRFLLPAMWDPRTSTCKTLV
;
A
#
# COMPACT_ATOMS: atom_id res chain seq x y z
N MET A 1 56.46 -27.04 45.56
CA MET A 1 55.48 -27.81 46.35
C MET A 1 54.15 -27.08 46.20
N ALA A 2 53.27 -27.52 45.30
CA ALA A 2 52.06 -28.31 45.63
C ALA A 2 51.15 -27.54 46.63
N SER A 3 49.85 -27.29 46.43
CA SER A 3 48.83 -27.85 45.52
C SER A 3 47.52 -27.06 45.71
N PHE A 4 46.70 -27.03 44.64
CA PHE A 4 45.25 -26.85 44.53
C PHE A 4 44.38 -26.64 45.80
N ASN A 5 43.42 -25.69 45.74
CA ASN A 5 42.00 -26.07 45.65
C ASN A 5 41.08 -24.97 45.09
N GLN A 6 40.15 -25.40 44.25
CA GLN A 6 39.09 -24.63 43.57
C GLN A 6 37.94 -24.25 44.51
N ALA A 7 37.33 -23.08 44.29
CA ALA A 7 35.90 -22.90 44.49
C ALA A 7 35.37 -21.82 43.53
N ALA A 8 34.51 -22.27 42.62
CA ALA A 8 33.88 -21.48 41.59
C ALA A 8 32.67 -20.69 42.12
N PHE A 9 32.47 -19.47 41.64
CA PHE A 9 31.14 -18.85 41.55
C PHE A 9 31.08 -18.03 40.25
N CYS A 10 30.76 -18.71 39.16
CA CYS A 10 30.32 -18.07 37.93
C CYS A 10 28.79 -17.98 38.02
N VAL A 11 28.26 -16.81 38.38
CA VAL A 11 26.81 -16.58 38.37
C VAL A 11 26.40 -16.37 36.92
N SER A 12 25.88 -17.43 36.31
CA SER A 12 25.26 -17.43 35.00
C SER A 12 24.01 -16.55 35.05
N PHE A 13 24.06 -15.36 34.46
CA PHE A 13 22.87 -14.53 34.23
C PHE A 13 22.11 -15.09 33.01
N LEU A 14 21.35 -16.16 33.22
CA LEU A 14 20.36 -16.63 32.26
C LEU A 14 19.18 -15.64 32.29
N ILE A 15 19.27 -14.59 31.48
CA ILE A 15 18.08 -13.79 31.13
C ILE A 15 17.22 -14.67 30.24
N LEU A 16 16.23 -15.30 30.87
CA LEU A 16 15.10 -15.92 30.20
C LEU A 16 14.39 -14.79 29.41
N PHE A 17 14.64 -14.69 28.10
CA PHE A 17 13.77 -13.92 27.22
C PHE A 17 12.41 -14.64 27.19
N ALA A 18 11.55 -14.31 28.15
CA ALA A 18 10.14 -14.62 28.02
C ALA A 18 9.67 -13.96 26.72
N LEU A 19 9.32 -14.79 25.73
CA LEU A 19 8.49 -14.39 24.61
C LEU A 19 7.15 -13.94 25.20
N VAL A 20 7.07 -12.67 25.60
CA VAL A 20 5.80 -12.04 25.90
C VAL A 20 5.04 -12.11 24.59
N LYS A 21 4.08 -13.04 24.50
CA LYS A 21 3.00 -12.97 23.52
C LYS A 21 2.17 -11.74 23.88
N VAL A 22 2.67 -10.56 23.54
CA VAL A 22 1.83 -9.37 23.44
C VAL A 22 0.83 -9.74 22.36
N LYS A 23 -0.40 -10.09 22.75
CA LYS A 23 -1.50 -10.11 21.79
C LYS A 23 -1.49 -8.70 21.17
N PRO A 24 -1.22 -8.55 19.86
CA PRO A 24 -1.36 -7.24 19.25
C PRO A 24 -2.80 -6.82 19.54
N GLN A 25 -2.99 -5.70 20.23
CA GLN A 25 -4.32 -5.10 20.26
C GLN A 25 -4.65 -4.82 18.80
N SER A 26 -5.74 -5.40 18.31
CA SER A 26 -6.23 -5.08 16.97
C SER A 26 -6.28 -3.56 16.86
N PRO A 27 -5.69 -2.96 15.80
CA PRO A 27 -5.76 -1.53 15.63
C PRO A 27 -7.22 -1.09 15.68
N VAL A 28 -7.51 0.03 16.31
CA VAL A 28 -8.84 0.64 16.36
C VAL A 28 -8.72 2.00 15.68
N LEU A 29 -9.11 2.04 14.41
CA LEU A 29 -9.09 3.29 13.65
C LEU A 29 -10.23 4.18 14.10
N LYS A 30 -9.89 5.32 14.70
CA LYS A 30 -10.86 6.33 15.10
C LYS A 30 -11.22 7.18 13.89
N TYR A 31 -12.49 7.56 13.78
CA TYR A 31 -12.94 8.56 12.84
C TYR A 31 -12.88 9.95 13.49
N HIS A 32 -12.14 10.87 12.87
CA HIS A 32 -11.87 12.21 13.39
C HIS A 32 -12.75 13.28 12.75
N ASN A 33 -13.93 12.88 12.25
CA ASN A 33 -14.99 13.76 11.71
C ASN A 33 -14.61 14.58 10.45
N GLY A 34 -13.47 14.31 9.83
CA GLY A 34 -13.08 14.88 8.55
C GLY A 34 -13.80 14.27 7.35
N PRO A 35 -13.81 14.96 6.21
CA PRO A 35 -14.47 14.48 5.00
C PRO A 35 -13.79 13.21 4.47
N LEU A 36 -14.60 12.29 3.93
CA LEU A 36 -14.14 11.11 3.21
C LEU A 36 -14.54 11.22 1.73
N LEU A 37 -13.81 10.54 0.85
CA LEU A 37 -14.21 10.43 -0.55
C LEU A 37 -15.27 9.32 -0.69
N LYS A 38 -16.35 9.59 -1.41
CA LYS A 38 -17.49 8.68 -1.57
C LYS A 38 -18.12 8.77 -2.95
N GLY A 39 -18.89 7.74 -3.32
CA GLY A 39 -19.55 7.69 -4.62
C GLY A 39 -18.54 7.41 -5.75
N ASN A 40 -18.72 8.06 -6.90
CA ASN A 40 -17.83 7.86 -8.05
C ASN A 40 -16.57 8.70 -7.89
N ILE A 41 -15.42 8.04 -7.84
CA ILE A 41 -14.10 8.66 -7.69
C ILE A 41 -13.30 8.44 -8.97
N THR A 42 -12.87 9.52 -9.60
CA THR A 42 -11.99 9.47 -10.78
C THR A 42 -10.53 9.52 -10.33
N ALA A 43 -9.77 8.48 -10.67
CA ALA A 43 -8.32 8.42 -10.48
C ALA A 43 -7.60 8.79 -11.77
N ASN A 44 -7.06 10.01 -11.85
CA ASN A 44 -6.17 10.41 -12.94
C ASN A 44 -4.75 9.93 -12.62
N ILE A 45 -3.98 9.53 -13.63
CA ILE A 45 -2.66 8.95 -13.46
C ILE A 45 -1.62 9.84 -14.14
N VAL A 46 -0.55 10.15 -13.43
CA VAL A 46 0.65 10.81 -13.94
C VAL A 46 1.80 9.80 -13.86
N TRP A 47 2.20 9.30 -15.01
CA TRP A 47 3.34 8.39 -15.17
C TRP A 47 4.62 9.21 -15.27
N TYR A 48 5.43 9.19 -14.23
CA TYR A 48 6.64 10.00 -14.14
C TYR A 48 7.89 9.12 -14.30
N GLY A 49 8.51 9.21 -15.48
CA GLY A 49 9.58 8.30 -15.91
C GLY A 49 9.12 7.21 -16.86
N LYS A 50 10.01 6.26 -17.15
CA LYS A 50 9.78 5.22 -18.17
C LYS A 50 9.12 4.01 -17.53
N PHE A 51 7.91 3.69 -17.99
CA PHE A 51 7.21 2.45 -17.69
C PHE A 51 7.01 1.67 -18.97
N THR A 52 7.25 0.36 -18.96
CA THR A 52 6.92 -0.46 -20.13
C THR A 52 5.40 -0.52 -20.32
N PRO A 53 4.90 -0.81 -21.53
CA PRO A 53 3.47 -1.04 -21.75
C PRO A 53 2.87 -2.11 -20.82
N ILE A 54 3.64 -3.15 -20.48
CA ILE A 54 3.22 -4.22 -19.56
C ILE A 54 3.10 -3.70 -18.13
N GLN A 55 4.07 -2.93 -17.65
CA GLN A 55 4.01 -2.34 -16.31
C GLN A 55 2.81 -1.41 -16.15
N ARG A 56 2.53 -0.58 -17.17
CA ARG A 56 1.35 0.28 -17.18
C ARG A 56 0.05 -0.52 -17.18
N SER A 57 -0.05 -1.58 -17.99
CA SER A 57 -1.27 -2.39 -18.07
C SER A 57 -1.57 -3.10 -16.75
N ILE A 58 -0.57 -3.60 -16.03
CA ILE A 58 -0.76 -4.22 -14.70
C ILE A 58 -1.41 -3.24 -13.71
N LEU A 59 -0.86 -2.03 -13.62
CA LEU A 59 -1.34 -1.00 -12.68
C LEU A 59 -2.71 -0.43 -13.09
N VAL A 60 -2.95 -0.25 -14.39
CA VAL A 60 -4.27 0.19 -14.89
C VAL A 60 -5.33 -0.89 -14.68
N ASP A 61 -5.01 -2.16 -14.99
CA ASP A 61 -5.91 -3.29 -14.74
C ASP A 61 -6.25 -3.38 -13.25
N PHE A 62 -5.28 -3.18 -12.36
CA PHE A 62 -5.54 -3.14 -10.91
C PHE A 62 -6.56 -2.04 -10.55
N LEU A 63 -6.33 -0.80 -11.01
CA LEU A 63 -7.24 0.33 -10.74
C LEU A 63 -8.65 0.10 -11.30
N GLN A 64 -8.75 -0.42 -12.52
CA GLN A 64 -10.04 -0.78 -13.13
C GLN A 64 -10.75 -1.90 -12.35
N SER A 65 -9.99 -2.80 -11.73
CA SER A 65 -10.54 -3.90 -10.93
C SER A 65 -11.19 -3.45 -9.63
N LEU A 66 -10.80 -2.29 -9.07
CA LEU A 66 -11.39 -1.74 -7.83
C LEU A 66 -12.87 -1.37 -8.02
N GLY A 67 -13.22 -0.79 -9.18
CA GLY A 67 -14.58 -0.43 -9.55
C GLY A 67 -15.35 -1.49 -10.33
N SER A 68 -14.76 -2.67 -10.56
CA SER A 68 -15.41 -3.71 -11.37
C SER A 68 -16.59 -4.36 -10.66
N HIS A 69 -17.69 -4.51 -11.38
CA HIS A 69 -18.90 -5.18 -10.90
C HIS A 69 -18.95 -6.66 -11.30
N THR A 70 -17.95 -7.15 -12.05
CA THR A 70 -17.90 -8.55 -12.48
C THR A 70 -17.54 -9.46 -11.30
N LYS A 71 -18.52 -10.24 -10.85
CA LYS A 71 -18.37 -11.23 -9.76
C LYS A 71 -17.83 -12.59 -10.24
N THR A 72 -17.19 -12.64 -11.40
CA THR A 72 -16.84 -13.91 -12.05
C THR A 72 -15.74 -14.69 -11.33
N HIS A 73 -15.01 -14.04 -10.42
CA HIS A 73 -13.94 -14.66 -9.64
C HIS A 73 -14.13 -14.33 -8.16
N THR A 74 -13.93 -15.33 -7.30
CA THR A 74 -13.85 -15.13 -5.85
C THR A 74 -12.59 -15.86 -5.38
N PRO A 75 -11.67 -15.19 -4.67
CA PRO A 75 -11.70 -13.78 -4.26
C PRO A 75 -11.41 -12.77 -5.40
N SER A 76 -11.95 -11.55 -5.32
CA SER A 76 -11.73 -10.48 -6.31
C SER A 76 -11.21 -9.17 -5.72
N VAL A 77 -10.52 -8.38 -6.54
CA VAL A 77 -10.07 -7.02 -6.18
C VAL A 77 -11.26 -6.11 -5.82
N SER A 78 -12.39 -6.25 -6.51
CA SER A 78 -13.60 -5.48 -6.20
C SER A 78 -14.21 -5.86 -4.84
N SER A 79 -14.18 -7.13 -4.45
CA SER A 79 -14.65 -7.58 -3.13
C SER A 79 -13.76 -7.08 -1.99
N TRP A 80 -12.45 -6.91 -2.26
CA TRP A 80 -11.52 -6.24 -1.35
C TRP A 80 -11.92 -4.77 -1.16
N TRP A 81 -12.10 -4.05 -2.28
CA TRP A 81 -12.45 -2.63 -2.29
C TRP A 81 -13.81 -2.32 -1.64
N GLN A 82 -14.79 -3.24 -1.73
CA GLN A 82 -16.08 -3.11 -1.05
C GLN A 82 -15.97 -2.93 0.47
N THR A 83 -14.85 -3.29 1.09
CA THR A 83 -14.59 -3.03 2.51
C THR A 83 -14.63 -1.53 2.84
N ILE A 84 -14.28 -0.65 1.89
CA ILE A 84 -14.41 0.81 2.01
C ILE A 84 -15.86 1.24 2.30
N GLY A 85 -16.85 0.50 1.76
CA GLY A 85 -18.26 0.81 1.96
C GLY A 85 -18.74 0.72 3.41
N TRP A 86 -17.96 0.12 4.30
CA TRP A 86 -18.27 0.00 5.72
C TRP A 86 -17.75 1.17 6.57
N TYR A 87 -16.93 2.05 5.99
CA TYR A 87 -16.52 3.29 6.63
C TYR A 87 -17.65 4.32 6.57
N ARG A 88 -17.63 5.35 7.44
CA ARG A 88 -18.70 6.37 7.52
C ARG A 88 -18.97 7.14 6.22
N GLY A 89 -18.04 7.12 5.26
CA GLY A 89 -18.22 7.72 3.94
C GLY A 89 -19.21 6.98 3.04
N GLY A 90 -19.43 5.68 3.31
CA GLY A 90 -20.21 4.79 2.46
C GLY A 90 -19.42 4.24 1.27
N PRO A 91 -20.08 3.54 0.34
CA PRO A 91 -19.43 2.93 -0.82
C PRO A 91 -18.77 3.94 -1.74
N SER A 92 -17.64 3.53 -2.32
CA SER A 92 -16.87 4.30 -3.28
C SER A 92 -16.53 3.43 -4.49
N THR A 93 -16.76 3.94 -5.69
CA THR A 93 -16.42 3.28 -6.95
C THR A 93 -15.30 4.07 -7.61
N LEU A 94 -14.14 3.43 -7.80
CA LEU A 94 -13.00 4.07 -8.47
C LEU A 94 -13.04 3.78 -9.97
N VAL A 95 -12.89 4.83 -10.77
CA VAL A 95 -12.77 4.76 -12.23
C VAL A 95 -11.46 5.40 -12.66
N VAL A 96 -10.79 4.80 -13.65
CA VAL A 96 -9.57 5.37 -14.23
C VAL A 96 -9.96 6.54 -15.13
N GLY A 97 -9.37 7.70 -14.85
CA GLY A 97 -9.54 8.92 -15.63
C GLY A 97 -8.40 9.16 -16.61
N ASN A 98 -7.98 10.41 -16.72
CA ASN A 98 -6.92 10.83 -17.64
C ASN A 98 -5.58 10.20 -17.26
N GLN A 99 -4.77 9.88 -18.27
CA GLN A 99 -3.41 9.39 -18.09
C GLN A 99 -2.43 10.34 -18.78
N ILE A 100 -1.43 10.80 -18.04
CA ILE A 100 -0.40 11.73 -18.50
C ILE A 100 0.95 11.05 -18.45
N LEU A 101 1.68 11.09 -19.57
CA LEU A 101 3.02 10.53 -19.68
C LEU A 101 4.05 11.65 -19.56
N ASP A 102 4.88 11.58 -18.52
CA ASP A 102 6.03 12.45 -18.29
C ASP A 102 7.32 11.61 -18.29
N GLU A 103 7.58 10.95 -19.42
CA GLU A 103 8.72 10.02 -19.58
C GLU A 103 10.08 10.73 -19.52
N LYS A 104 10.11 12.02 -19.83
CA LYS A 104 11.31 12.86 -19.76
C LYS A 104 11.61 13.34 -18.34
N CYS A 105 10.73 13.06 -17.37
CA CYS A 105 10.83 13.51 -15.99
C CYS A 105 11.02 15.03 -15.91
N SER A 106 9.97 15.80 -16.18
CA SER A 106 10.05 17.26 -16.32
C SER A 106 10.66 18.02 -15.14
N LEU A 107 10.69 17.43 -13.94
CA LEU A 107 11.27 18.01 -12.71
C LEU A 107 12.60 17.34 -12.30
N GLY A 108 13.18 16.53 -13.20
CA GLY A 108 14.36 15.71 -12.93
C GLY A 108 14.04 14.41 -12.17
N LYS A 109 15.05 13.56 -11.99
CA LYS A 109 14.93 12.24 -11.32
C LYS A 109 15.52 12.20 -9.92
N LYS A 110 16.22 13.26 -9.52
CA LYS A 110 16.99 13.30 -8.27
C LYS A 110 16.14 13.96 -7.19
N LEU A 111 15.75 13.16 -6.20
CA LEU A 111 15.14 13.59 -4.94
C LEU A 111 13.96 14.56 -5.13
N LEU A 112 12.86 14.06 -5.70
CA LEU A 112 11.62 14.82 -5.72
C LEU A 112 11.10 15.06 -4.31
N THR A 113 10.76 16.30 -4.02
CA THR A 113 10.13 16.73 -2.77
C THR A 113 8.61 16.53 -2.82
N THR A 114 7.93 16.51 -1.67
CA THR A 114 6.47 16.44 -1.58
C THR A 114 5.80 17.59 -2.35
N ARG A 115 6.40 18.78 -2.35
CA ARG A 115 5.90 19.93 -3.13
C ARG A 115 5.95 19.64 -4.64
N GLN A 116 7.01 19.00 -5.13
CA GLN A 116 7.12 18.60 -6.52
C GLN A 116 6.13 17.48 -6.86
N LEU A 117 5.87 16.52 -5.95
CA LEU A 117 4.82 15.52 -6.15
C LEU A 117 3.44 16.17 -6.29
N VAL A 118 3.11 17.16 -5.45
CA VAL A 118 1.86 17.93 -5.56
C VAL A 118 1.79 18.70 -6.89
N ALA A 119 2.90 19.28 -7.34
CA ALA A 119 2.97 19.95 -8.64
C ALA A 119 2.75 18.97 -9.81
N LEU A 120 3.30 17.76 -9.73
CA LEU A 120 3.05 16.70 -10.72
C LEU A 120 1.60 16.25 -10.70
N ALA A 121 1.04 15.98 -9.51
CA ALA A 121 -0.36 15.61 -9.35
C ALA A 121 -1.31 16.67 -9.93
N SER A 122 -0.96 17.95 -9.80
CA SER A 122 -1.72 19.07 -10.35
C SER A 122 -1.83 19.07 -11.87
N LYS A 123 -0.94 18.35 -12.59
CA LYS A 123 -1.02 18.15 -14.04
C LYS A 123 -2.17 17.21 -14.43
N GLY A 124 -2.55 16.26 -13.56
CA GLY A 124 -3.62 15.28 -13.78
C GLY A 124 -4.99 15.88 -14.11
N GLY A 125 -5.14 17.19 -13.91
CA GLY A 125 -6.35 17.94 -14.25
C GLY A 125 -7.42 17.84 -13.16
N GLY A 126 -8.65 18.13 -13.55
CA GLY A 126 -9.82 17.95 -12.67
C GLY A 126 -10.09 19.08 -11.68
N ALA A 127 -9.33 20.18 -11.62
CA ALA A 127 -9.62 21.29 -10.69
C ALA A 127 -10.83 22.15 -11.11
N LYS A 128 -11.08 22.32 -12.41
CA LYS A 128 -12.27 23.03 -12.95
C LYS A 128 -13.52 22.14 -12.98
N GLU A 129 -13.31 20.82 -12.94
CA GLU A 129 -14.33 19.78 -12.95
C GLU A 129 -14.37 19.01 -11.63
N ALA A 130 -13.75 19.55 -10.57
CA ALA A 130 -13.64 18.97 -9.23
C ALA A 130 -15.01 18.95 -8.55
N ARG A 131 -15.92 18.15 -9.12
CA ARG A 131 -16.96 17.53 -8.35
C ARG A 131 -16.28 16.64 -7.30
N ASP A 132 -16.91 16.51 -6.16
CA ASP A 132 -16.39 15.73 -5.05
C ASP A 132 -16.07 14.31 -5.56
N GLY A 133 -14.79 13.89 -5.50
CA GLY A 133 -14.35 12.57 -5.99
C GLY A 133 -13.30 12.57 -7.11
N VAL A 134 -12.20 13.32 -6.98
CA VAL A 134 -11.03 13.19 -7.87
C VAL A 134 -9.78 12.89 -7.05
N ILE A 135 -8.98 11.93 -7.49
CA ILE A 135 -7.65 11.63 -6.97
C ILE A 135 -6.65 11.74 -8.13
N ASN A 136 -5.62 12.56 -7.96
CA ASN A 136 -4.50 12.60 -8.90
C ASN A 136 -3.36 11.70 -8.38
N VAL A 137 -3.14 10.57 -9.05
CA VAL A 137 -2.16 9.55 -8.69
C VAL A 137 -0.86 9.78 -9.47
N VAL A 138 0.27 9.95 -8.79
CA VAL A 138 1.60 10.04 -9.39
C VAL A 138 2.32 8.71 -9.21
N LEU A 139 2.74 8.08 -10.30
CA LEU A 139 3.49 6.83 -10.29
C LEU A 139 4.90 7.11 -10.81
N THR A 140 5.92 6.92 -9.98
CA THR A 140 7.32 7.18 -10.37
C THR A 140 8.05 5.90 -10.76
N ALA A 141 8.81 5.96 -11.86
CA ALA A 141 9.64 4.85 -12.33
C ALA A 141 10.75 4.49 -11.33
N ASP A 142 11.40 3.35 -11.55
CA ASP A 142 12.38 2.75 -10.64
C ASP A 142 13.67 3.57 -10.49
N ASP A 143 13.99 4.37 -11.49
CA ASP A 143 15.14 5.27 -11.53
C ASP A 143 14.87 6.69 -11.03
N VAL A 144 13.71 6.92 -10.39
CA VAL A 144 13.32 8.21 -9.80
C VAL A 144 13.45 8.15 -8.28
N ALA A 145 14.29 9.02 -7.71
CA ALA A 145 14.42 9.20 -6.28
C ALA A 145 13.40 10.22 -5.75
N VAL A 146 12.75 9.90 -4.63
CA VAL A 146 11.74 10.74 -3.97
C VAL A 146 12.05 10.79 -2.47
N GLU A 147 11.83 11.92 -1.83
CA GLU A 147 12.13 12.08 -0.40
C GLU A 147 11.33 11.08 0.46
N GLY A 148 12.02 10.38 1.37
CA GLY A 148 11.43 9.36 2.24
C GLY A 148 11.08 8.03 1.55
N PHE A 149 11.21 7.93 0.23
CA PHE A 149 11.06 6.64 -0.46
C PHE A 149 12.11 5.67 0.06
N CYS A 150 11.74 4.40 0.24
CA CYS A 150 12.67 3.34 0.65
C CYS A 150 13.36 3.54 2.01
N SER A 151 12.84 4.46 2.83
CA SER A 151 13.35 4.73 4.18
C SER A 151 12.19 4.73 5.17
N SER A 152 11.20 5.60 4.92
CA SER A 152 10.01 5.71 5.77
C SER A 152 8.72 5.29 5.07
N ARG A 153 8.69 5.25 3.73
CA ARG A 153 7.46 5.03 2.95
C ARG A 153 7.70 4.44 1.57
N CYS A 154 6.68 3.75 1.05
CA CYS A 154 6.61 3.24 -0.33
C CYS A 154 5.68 4.08 -1.22
N GLY A 155 4.90 4.94 -0.58
CA GLY A 155 3.94 5.86 -1.19
C GLY A 155 3.38 6.82 -0.13
N THR A 156 2.64 7.83 -0.56
CA THR A 156 1.94 8.75 0.35
C THR A 156 0.68 9.27 -0.33
N HIS A 157 -0.30 9.72 0.45
CA HIS A 157 -1.37 10.57 -0.06
C HIS A 157 -1.41 11.89 0.70
N GLY A 158 -2.24 12.79 0.21
CA GLY A 158 -2.53 14.05 0.87
C GLY A 158 -3.49 14.88 0.04
N SER A 159 -3.55 16.17 0.35
CA SER A 159 -4.39 17.10 -0.39
C SER A 159 -3.64 18.37 -0.76
N SER A 160 -4.04 19.00 -1.85
CA SER A 160 -3.56 20.31 -2.25
C SER A 160 -4.70 21.32 -2.22
N THR A 161 -4.49 22.43 -1.53
CA THR A 161 -5.31 23.64 -1.63
C THR A 161 -4.93 24.40 -2.90
N ARG A 162 -5.87 24.58 -3.83
CA ARG A 162 -5.70 25.51 -4.96
C ARG A 162 -6.32 26.85 -4.58
N SER A 163 -5.59 27.95 -4.82
CA SER A 163 -6.02 29.32 -4.48
C SER A 163 -7.49 29.55 -4.85
N GLY A 164 -8.36 29.69 -3.84
CA GLY A 164 -9.80 29.99 -3.99
C GLY A 164 -10.75 28.81 -4.23
N SER A 165 -10.33 27.53 -4.18
CA SER A 165 -11.23 26.38 -4.41
C SER A 165 -10.81 25.10 -3.64
N ARG A 166 -11.76 24.16 -3.52
CA ARG A 166 -11.73 22.91 -2.70
C ARG A 166 -10.40 22.14 -2.78
N ASN A 167 -10.11 21.42 -1.69
CA ASN A 167 -8.98 20.50 -1.61
C ASN A 167 -9.12 19.38 -2.65
N VAL A 168 -8.06 19.15 -3.42
CA VAL A 168 -7.96 18.01 -4.34
C VAL A 168 -7.03 16.97 -3.73
N ALA A 169 -7.49 15.73 -3.64
CA ALA A 169 -6.68 14.63 -3.13
C ALA A 169 -5.63 14.20 -4.16
N PHE A 170 -4.45 13.84 -3.67
CA PHE A 170 -3.40 13.23 -4.49
C PHE A 170 -2.84 12.00 -3.79
N ALA A 171 -2.31 11.08 -4.59
CA ALA A 171 -1.59 9.91 -4.14
C ALA A 171 -0.27 9.81 -4.91
N TRP A 172 0.75 9.24 -4.30
CA TRP A 172 2.01 8.91 -4.95
C TRP A 172 2.48 7.52 -4.53
N VAL A 173 3.03 6.76 -5.48
CA VAL A 173 3.70 5.47 -5.27
C VAL A 173 4.94 5.40 -6.15
N GLY A 174 6.05 4.91 -5.58
CA GLY A 174 7.30 4.68 -6.31
C GLY A 174 7.52 3.22 -6.66
N ASN A 175 8.17 2.95 -7.80
CA ASN A 175 8.64 1.61 -8.14
C ASN A 175 9.88 1.24 -7.31
N PRO A 176 9.81 0.21 -6.45
CA PRO A 176 10.88 -0.08 -5.50
C PRO A 176 12.00 -0.95 -6.05
N VAL A 177 11.86 -1.54 -7.25
CA VAL A 177 12.73 -2.65 -7.72
C VAL A 177 14.21 -2.32 -7.67
N SER A 178 14.59 -1.08 -7.98
CA SER A 178 15.99 -0.64 -8.05
C SER A 178 16.52 -0.03 -6.74
N GLN A 179 15.66 0.32 -5.78
CA GLN A 179 16.04 1.07 -4.58
C GLN A 179 15.82 0.29 -3.28
N CYS A 180 14.69 -0.42 -3.13
CA CYS A 180 14.35 -1.15 -1.91
C CYS A 180 13.32 -2.28 -2.12
N PRO A 181 13.57 -3.25 -3.01
CA PRO A 181 12.62 -4.33 -3.24
C PRO A 181 12.31 -5.10 -1.95
N GLY A 182 13.28 -5.29 -1.06
CA GLY A 182 13.08 -5.95 0.23
C GLY A 182 12.21 -5.19 1.25
N GLN A 183 11.89 -3.90 1.02
CA GLN A 183 11.01 -3.14 1.90
C GLN A 183 9.64 -2.91 1.26
N CYS A 184 9.63 -2.42 0.01
CA CYS A 184 8.41 -1.96 -0.64
C CYS A 184 7.82 -2.95 -1.66
N ALA A 185 8.50 -4.08 -1.90
CA ALA A 185 7.97 -5.20 -2.66
C ALA A 185 7.87 -6.49 -1.83
N TRP A 186 8.02 -6.43 -0.51
CA TRP A 186 7.67 -7.56 0.35
C TRP A 186 6.18 -7.90 0.18
N PRO A 187 5.78 -9.17 -0.01
CA PRO A 187 6.55 -10.40 0.22
C PRO A 187 7.25 -11.02 -1.01
N PHE A 188 7.41 -10.28 -2.11
CA PHE A 188 8.01 -10.78 -3.37
C PHE A 188 9.53 -10.65 -3.43
N HIS A 189 10.14 -10.06 -2.42
CA HIS A 189 11.59 -9.97 -2.29
C HIS A 189 12.00 -10.21 -0.83
N GLN A 190 13.22 -10.71 -0.65
CA GLN A 190 13.79 -10.96 0.66
C GLN A 190 13.85 -9.66 1.48
N PRO A 191 13.32 -9.62 2.71
CA PRO A 191 13.30 -8.42 3.51
C PRO A 191 14.68 -8.05 4.05
N ILE A 192 14.94 -6.75 4.16
CA ILE A 192 16.25 -6.21 4.63
C ILE A 192 16.52 -6.62 6.09
N TYR A 193 15.46 -6.72 6.90
CA TYR A 193 15.52 -7.11 8.31
C TYR A 193 14.35 -8.05 8.66
N GLY A 194 14.46 -8.75 9.79
CA GLY A 194 13.42 -9.68 10.26
C GLY A 194 13.55 -11.08 9.66
N PRO A 195 12.49 -11.91 9.75
CA PRO A 195 12.53 -13.30 9.28
C PRO A 195 12.84 -13.39 7.78
N GLN A 196 13.79 -14.24 7.44
CA GLN A 196 14.32 -14.41 6.07
C GLN A 196 13.60 -15.57 5.36
N THR A 197 12.27 -15.57 5.43
CA THR A 197 11.45 -16.57 4.73
C THR A 197 11.61 -16.40 3.21
N PRO A 198 11.59 -17.50 2.43
CA PRO A 198 11.67 -17.41 0.99
C PRO A 198 10.58 -16.48 0.43
N PRO A 199 10.92 -15.56 -0.50
CA PRO A 199 9.94 -14.68 -1.10
C PRO A 199 8.86 -15.43 -1.87
N LEU A 200 7.66 -14.85 -1.89
CA LEU A 200 6.58 -15.31 -2.76
C LEU A 200 6.91 -14.99 -4.23
N VAL A 201 6.34 -15.77 -5.15
CA VAL A 201 6.45 -15.49 -6.58
C VAL A 201 5.44 -14.41 -6.95
N ALA A 202 5.93 -13.32 -7.56
CA ALA A 202 5.14 -12.16 -7.95
C ALA A 202 4.06 -12.53 -9.01
N PRO A 203 2.77 -12.18 -8.82
CA PRO A 203 1.67 -12.52 -9.75
C PRO A 203 1.90 -12.17 -11.21
N SER A 204 2.55 -11.03 -11.47
CA SER A 204 2.82 -10.53 -12.81
C SER A 204 4.20 -10.94 -13.34
N GLY A 205 5.05 -11.51 -12.48
CA GLY A 205 6.48 -11.72 -12.76
C GLY A 205 7.35 -10.47 -12.59
N ASP A 206 6.77 -9.28 -12.37
CA ASP A 206 7.50 -8.03 -12.10
C ASP A 206 7.39 -7.67 -10.61
N VAL A 207 8.45 -7.98 -9.86
CA VAL A 207 8.55 -7.71 -8.41
C VAL A 207 8.32 -6.24 -8.07
N GLY A 208 8.84 -5.33 -8.89
CA GLY A 208 8.69 -3.89 -8.68
C GLY A 208 7.24 -3.46 -8.79
N VAL A 209 6.59 -3.85 -9.89
CA VAL A 209 5.20 -3.45 -10.15
C VAL A 209 4.22 -4.16 -9.21
N ASP A 210 4.44 -5.41 -8.85
CA ASP A 210 3.59 -6.07 -7.86
C ASP A 210 3.77 -5.45 -6.46
N GLY A 211 4.97 -4.97 -6.11
CA GLY A 211 5.19 -4.12 -4.93
C GLY A 211 4.47 -2.76 -5.02
N MET A 212 4.45 -2.15 -6.20
CA MET A 212 3.66 -0.94 -6.45
C MET A 212 2.15 -1.20 -6.28
N VAL A 213 1.62 -2.35 -6.70
CA VAL A 213 0.20 -2.70 -6.50
C VAL A 213 -0.14 -2.72 -5.00
N ILE A 214 0.69 -3.34 -4.16
CA ILE A 214 0.50 -3.37 -2.70
C ILE A 214 0.49 -1.94 -2.13
N SER A 215 1.47 -1.13 -2.54
CA SER A 215 1.60 0.26 -2.09
C SER A 215 0.42 1.13 -2.57
N LEU A 216 -0.03 0.94 -3.81
CA LEU A 216 -1.13 1.68 -4.43
C LEU A 216 -2.47 1.31 -3.80
N ALA A 217 -2.70 0.03 -3.51
CA ALA A 217 -3.85 -0.43 -2.75
C ALA A 217 -3.90 0.26 -1.38
N THR A 218 -2.77 0.28 -0.67
CA THR A 218 -2.63 0.89 0.65
C THR A 218 -2.92 2.39 0.61
N VAL A 219 -2.24 3.11 -0.29
CA VAL A 219 -2.32 4.56 -0.39
C VAL A 219 -3.70 5.01 -0.87
N LEU A 220 -4.33 4.33 -1.82
CA LEU A 220 -5.67 4.71 -2.31
C LEU A 220 -6.76 4.47 -1.28
N ALA A 221 -6.71 3.34 -0.55
CA ALA A 221 -7.64 3.12 0.56
C ALA A 221 -7.49 4.22 1.62
N GLY A 222 -6.25 4.56 2.00
CA GLY A 222 -5.93 5.70 2.86
C GLY A 222 -6.51 7.01 2.33
N THR A 223 -6.26 7.33 1.05
CA THR A 223 -6.76 8.55 0.38
C THR A 223 -8.28 8.66 0.45
N VAL A 224 -9.00 7.54 0.29
CA VAL A 224 -10.46 7.54 0.32
C VAL A 224 -11.01 7.67 1.75
N THR A 225 -10.37 7.01 2.71
CA THR A 225 -10.79 6.98 4.13
C THR A 225 -10.20 8.09 4.99
N ASN A 226 -9.24 8.85 4.47
CA ASN A 226 -8.53 9.92 5.19
C ASN A 226 -7.95 11.00 4.24
N PRO A 227 -8.71 11.55 3.27
CA PRO A 227 -8.15 12.40 2.21
C PRO A 227 -7.44 13.67 2.70
N LEU A 228 -7.85 14.20 3.86
CA LEU A 228 -7.32 15.46 4.42
C LEU A 228 -6.55 15.25 5.75
N GLY A 229 -6.27 14.01 6.15
CA GLY A 229 -5.56 13.72 7.41
C GLY A 229 -6.42 13.79 8.68
N ASN A 230 -7.75 13.96 8.56
CA ASN A 230 -8.70 14.01 9.68
C ASN A 230 -9.90 13.04 9.52
N GLY A 231 -9.78 12.01 8.69
CA GLY A 231 -10.73 10.91 8.49
C GLY A 231 -10.49 9.75 9.47
N TYR A 232 -10.17 8.56 8.96
CA TYR A 232 -9.89 7.37 9.77
C TYR A 232 -8.39 7.14 9.99
N PHE A 233 -7.93 7.21 11.24
CA PHE A 233 -6.57 6.80 11.60
C PHE A 233 -6.39 6.50 13.10
N GLN A 234 -5.27 5.86 13.43
CA GLN A 234 -4.74 5.66 14.78
C GLN A 234 -3.28 6.11 14.85
N GLY A 235 -2.85 6.61 16.00
CA GLY A 235 -1.46 7.02 16.23
C GLY A 235 -1.25 8.52 16.01
N PRO A 236 0.00 8.98 16.02
CA PRO A 236 0.32 10.39 15.84
C PRO A 236 0.07 10.83 14.39
N ALA A 237 -0.22 12.11 14.19
CA ALA A 237 -0.64 12.64 12.88
C ALA A 237 0.47 12.65 11.82
N ASP A 238 1.73 12.56 12.23
CA ASP A 238 2.91 12.48 11.36
C ASP A 238 3.23 11.05 10.89
N ALA A 239 2.71 10.04 11.58
CA ALA A 239 2.82 8.62 11.21
C ALA A 239 1.54 7.81 11.53
N PRO A 240 0.40 8.16 10.92
CA PRO A 240 -0.86 7.49 11.20
C PRO A 240 -0.92 6.08 10.60
N LEU A 241 -1.46 5.14 11.38
CA LEU A 241 -2.00 3.88 10.86
C LEU A 241 -3.40 4.15 10.33
N GLU A 242 -3.66 3.72 9.09
CA GLU A 242 -4.90 3.96 8.35
C GLU A 242 -5.52 2.62 7.91
N SER A 243 -6.57 2.68 7.07
CA SER A 243 -7.42 1.55 6.67
C SER A 243 -6.65 0.30 6.25
N VAL A 244 -5.52 0.44 5.56
CA VAL A 244 -4.68 -0.68 5.11
C VAL A 244 -3.33 -0.72 5.82
N SER A 245 -2.71 0.43 6.12
CA SER A 245 -1.41 0.45 6.80
C SER A 245 -1.47 -0.08 8.24
N ALA A 246 -2.65 -0.05 8.88
CA ALA A 246 -2.89 -0.71 10.15
C ALA A 246 -2.78 -2.25 10.07
N CYS A 247 -2.90 -2.82 8.87
CA CYS A 247 -2.86 -4.25 8.59
C CYS A 247 -1.59 -4.66 7.83
N ALA A 248 -0.53 -3.86 7.93
CA ALA A 248 0.73 -4.11 7.24
C ALA A 248 1.24 -5.53 7.48
N GLY A 249 1.64 -6.20 6.40
CA GLY A 249 2.21 -7.54 6.44
C GLY A 249 1.18 -8.68 6.42
N ILE A 250 -0.11 -8.40 6.54
CA ILE A 250 -1.18 -9.41 6.53
C ILE A 250 -1.75 -9.51 5.11
N PHE A 251 -1.60 -10.66 4.46
CA PHE A 251 -2.15 -10.91 3.12
C PHE A 251 -3.13 -12.10 3.08
N GLY A 252 -3.00 -13.04 4.01
CA GLY A 252 -3.87 -14.21 4.12
C GLY A 252 -4.07 -14.64 5.57
N LYS A 253 -4.96 -15.61 5.77
CA LYS A 253 -5.24 -16.19 7.09
C LYS A 253 -3.96 -16.69 7.76
N GLY A 254 -3.86 -16.47 9.08
CA GLY A 254 -2.74 -16.95 9.89
C GLY A 254 -1.43 -16.18 9.69
N ALA A 255 -1.45 -15.01 9.05
CA ALA A 255 -0.28 -14.14 8.92
C ALA A 255 0.32 -13.78 10.30
N TYR A 256 1.65 -13.68 10.34
CA TYR A 256 2.43 -13.24 11.49
C TYR A 256 3.73 -12.60 10.99
N PRO A 257 4.53 -11.90 11.82
CA PRO A 257 5.76 -11.26 11.35
C PRO A 257 6.67 -12.22 10.57
N GLY A 258 6.92 -11.91 9.30
CA GLY A 258 7.72 -12.74 8.38
C GLY A 258 6.95 -13.80 7.59
N TYR A 259 5.66 -14.00 7.86
CA TYR A 259 4.79 -14.90 7.10
C TYR A 259 3.54 -14.14 6.62
N PRO A 260 3.37 -13.96 5.30
CA PRO A 260 2.27 -13.17 4.75
C PRO A 260 0.87 -13.78 4.98
N GLY A 261 0.81 -15.03 5.45
CA GLY A 261 -0.43 -15.79 5.61
C GLY A 261 -0.63 -16.81 4.50
N GLU A 262 -1.66 -17.63 4.65
CA GLU A 262 -2.08 -18.59 3.64
C GLU A 262 -2.67 -17.84 2.43
N VAL A 263 -2.02 -17.94 1.28
CA VAL A 263 -2.43 -17.30 0.02
C VAL A 263 -2.60 -18.36 -1.07
N LEU A 264 -3.31 -18.02 -2.15
CA LEU A 264 -3.47 -18.92 -3.29
C LEU A 264 -2.18 -18.96 -4.11
N VAL A 265 -1.94 -20.10 -4.76
CA VAL A 265 -0.77 -20.31 -5.62
C VAL A 265 -1.23 -20.82 -6.98
N ASP A 266 -0.80 -20.17 -8.06
CA ASP A 266 -1.00 -20.70 -9.40
C ASP A 266 -0.12 -21.94 -9.60
N LYS A 267 -0.73 -23.06 -9.98
CA LYS A 267 -0.05 -24.35 -10.11
C LYS A 267 0.96 -24.41 -11.25
N THR A 268 0.84 -23.54 -12.25
CA THR A 268 1.68 -23.52 -13.45
C THR A 268 2.88 -22.60 -13.27
N THR A 269 2.66 -21.41 -12.73
CA THR A 269 3.71 -20.39 -12.60
C THR A 269 4.31 -20.29 -11.19
N GLY A 270 3.65 -20.88 -10.19
CA GLY A 270 4.02 -20.73 -8.78
C GLY A 270 3.62 -19.36 -8.19
N ALA A 271 3.02 -18.47 -8.98
CA ALA A 271 2.62 -17.14 -8.56
C ALA A 271 1.67 -17.14 -7.36
N SER A 272 1.96 -16.34 -6.34
CA SER A 272 1.15 -16.23 -5.13
C SER A 272 0.20 -15.03 -5.19
N TYR A 273 -1.09 -15.26 -4.96
CA TYR A 273 -2.13 -14.24 -5.10
C TYR A 273 -3.26 -14.44 -4.09
N ASN A 274 -4.07 -13.41 -3.89
CA ASN A 274 -5.30 -13.51 -3.09
C ASN A 274 -6.48 -12.76 -3.70
N ALA A 275 -6.32 -12.18 -4.89
CA ALA A 275 -7.36 -11.46 -5.60
C ALA A 275 -7.23 -11.68 -7.11
N VAL A 276 -8.36 -11.78 -7.79
CA VAL A 276 -8.44 -11.73 -9.26
C VAL A 276 -9.16 -10.44 -9.68
N GLY A 277 -8.58 -9.74 -10.64
CA GLY A 277 -9.12 -8.52 -11.22
C GLY A 277 -9.67 -8.70 -12.63
N VAL A 278 -9.83 -7.58 -13.35
CA VAL A 278 -10.20 -7.57 -14.76
C VAL A 278 -9.18 -8.36 -15.60
N ASN A 279 -9.63 -8.87 -16.75
CA ASN A 279 -8.82 -9.70 -17.65
C ASN A 279 -8.23 -10.97 -17.00
N GLY A 280 -8.78 -11.41 -15.86
CA GLY A 280 -8.27 -12.56 -15.11
C GLY A 280 -6.91 -12.31 -14.43
N ARG A 281 -6.44 -11.05 -14.39
CA ARG A 281 -5.15 -10.72 -13.80
C ARG A 281 -5.18 -10.99 -12.30
N ARG A 282 -4.14 -11.65 -11.80
CA ARG A 282 -3.99 -11.98 -10.39
C ARG A 282 -3.20 -10.91 -9.67
N PHE A 283 -3.57 -10.66 -8.42
CA PHE A 283 -2.94 -9.67 -7.54
C PHE A 283 -2.83 -10.22 -6.13
N LEU A 284 -1.88 -9.66 -5.38
CA LEU A 284 -1.77 -9.85 -3.94
C LEU A 284 -2.05 -8.52 -3.26
N LEU A 285 -3.09 -8.48 -2.43
CA LEU A 285 -3.54 -7.26 -1.75
C LEU A 285 -3.41 -7.42 -0.23
N PRO A 286 -2.92 -6.40 0.48
CA PRO A 286 -2.87 -6.43 1.94
C PRO A 286 -4.29 -6.48 2.51
N ALA A 287 -4.42 -7.01 3.74
CA ALA A 287 -5.67 -6.94 4.47
C ALA A 287 -6.09 -5.48 4.69
N MET A 288 -7.40 -5.26 4.74
CA MET A 288 -7.97 -3.95 5.09
C MET A 288 -8.67 -4.08 6.44
N TRP A 289 -8.51 -3.08 7.30
CA TRP A 289 -9.23 -3.00 8.55
C TRP A 289 -10.74 -2.88 8.27
N ASP A 290 -11.55 -3.83 8.75
CA ASP A 290 -13.01 -3.81 8.59
C ASP A 290 -13.65 -3.15 9.82
N PRO A 291 -14.25 -1.94 9.70
CA PRO A 291 -14.85 -1.22 10.82
C PRO A 291 -16.00 -1.98 11.50
N ARG A 292 -16.61 -2.97 10.84
CA ARG A 292 -17.71 -3.76 11.43
C ARG A 292 -17.21 -4.81 12.40
N THR A 293 -16.00 -5.32 12.19
CA THR A 293 -15.41 -6.37 13.02
C THR A 293 -14.26 -5.86 13.88
N SER A 294 -13.74 -4.65 13.58
CA SER A 294 -12.53 -4.10 14.19
C SER A 294 -11.31 -5.03 14.05
N THR A 295 -11.20 -5.71 12.90
CA THR A 295 -10.10 -6.62 12.59
C THR A 295 -9.56 -6.39 11.17
N CYS A 296 -8.33 -6.83 10.92
CA CYS A 296 -7.76 -6.87 9.58
C CYS A 296 -8.38 -8.03 8.79
N LYS A 297 -9.17 -7.69 7.78
CA LYS A 297 -9.89 -8.63 6.92
C LYS A 297 -9.03 -9.03 5.72
N THR A 298 -8.76 -10.32 5.58
CA THR A 298 -8.13 -10.93 4.40
C THR A 298 -9.18 -11.38 3.40
N LEU A 299 -8.76 -11.62 2.15
CA LEU A 299 -9.61 -12.20 1.10
C LEU A 299 -9.68 -13.73 1.16
N VAL A 300 -8.66 -14.34 1.77
CA VAL A 300 -8.44 -15.79 1.89
C VAL A 300 -7.97 -16.14 3.31
#